data_AF-A0A7X0H0H3-F1
#
_entry.id   AF-A0A7X0H0H3-F1
#
_cell.length_a   1.000
_cell.length_b   1.000
_cell.length_c   1.000
_cell.angle_alpha   90.00
_cell.angle_beta   90.00
_cell.angle_gamma   90.00
#
_symmetry.space_group_name_H-M   'P 1'
#
loop_
_entity.id
_entity.type
_entity.pdbx_description
1 polymer ?
#
loop_
_entity_poly.entity_id
_entity_poly.type
_entity_poly.pdbx_seq_one_letter_code
_entity_poly.pdbx_strand_id
1 'polypeptide(L)'
;MALAEIKHALGVERVIWIDDVFGEPVVDLAMLAREHPEIQETFPELSPAFAIGEFGDVDTELQQVVSEMEAKGREELQLSLLQIDAEKSPAVELEKAMIDDICGQLGVLDEDRWTFEKADAQLKNGDGQDANTAYLIDLKEGKVSSRRGLDVLSQLRKNNSNGVAFILTHESTAANEAELENALEDEIKEAADFSPCITVISKERLSGNAADVEASLSIALKRAGLRKVLYKVLSTAASRAAKAYEITATSLSKVEPERLEQYVYDRGRKEGVSELSVVERALTAGASAEMRNFFATDAVIDQAVKSLRALQTITLDNKPLDAGPILTELHNAEIWDGASVINAALSPLANGDVFCFDDTEPAAPPSSKLFVLLGQPCDIMLRPKGERQSDMGMLVPLHEYTDNAVPMPDPDELDEDASKKMPELPFRLNGKRFRFNLRDLAYVRLSILDLACFRSDGCIKVDAGHGPPVGMLAGCSLIYADRTAAADVSLQAPVPAPPQQGARLPLDDRLLLTMSETRTWNSVRVGKRLAPFNPGPGHALQPLPDRVTWHLRREGRIRAPYSSFLLERALKMLGRQAFDLDFTKD
;
A
#
# COMPACT_ATOMS: atom_id res chain seq x y z
N MET A 1 -12.45 29.00 -2.65
CA MET A 1 -11.15 29.43 -3.21
C MET A 1 -11.40 29.62 -4.68
N ALA A 2 -11.05 30.78 -5.24
CA ALA A 2 -11.31 31.06 -6.65
C ALA A 2 -10.36 30.22 -7.53
N LEU A 3 -10.79 29.85 -8.75
CA LEU A 3 -9.98 29.02 -9.67
C LEU A 3 -8.57 29.58 -9.91
N ALA A 4 -8.43 30.90 -9.99
CA ALA A 4 -7.15 31.58 -10.14
C ALA A 4 -6.19 31.36 -8.96
N GLU A 5 -6.70 31.32 -7.73
CA GLU A 5 -5.91 31.05 -6.52
C GLU A 5 -5.44 29.59 -6.51
N ILE A 6 -6.27 28.66 -7.00
CA ILE A 6 -5.91 27.24 -7.14
C ILE A 6 -4.78 27.07 -8.15
N LYS A 7 -4.90 27.68 -9.35
CA LYS A 7 -3.85 27.65 -10.37
C LYS A 7 -2.53 28.19 -9.82
N HIS A 8 -2.58 29.34 -9.15
CA HIS A 8 -1.40 29.94 -8.53
C HIS A 8 -0.78 29.03 -7.46
N ALA A 9 -1.60 28.41 -6.60
CA ALA A 9 -1.12 27.47 -5.59
C ALA A 9 -0.47 26.20 -6.19
N LEU A 10 -0.90 25.79 -7.38
CA LEU A 10 -0.31 24.67 -8.14
C LEU A 10 0.91 25.07 -8.98
N GLY A 11 1.25 26.36 -9.01
CA GLY A 11 2.29 26.91 -9.88
C GLY A 11 1.93 26.79 -11.37
N VAL A 12 0.63 26.77 -11.71
CA VAL A 12 0.16 26.74 -13.09
C VAL A 12 -0.03 28.18 -13.58
N GLU A 13 0.77 28.56 -14.57
CA GLU A 13 0.76 29.88 -15.20
C GLU A 13 0.11 29.84 -16.60
N ARG A 14 0.22 28.71 -17.30
CA ARG A 14 -0.31 28.51 -18.66
C ARG A 14 -1.18 27.26 -18.72
N VAL A 15 -2.30 27.33 -19.43
CA VAL A 15 -3.18 26.18 -19.68
C VAL A 15 -3.30 26.00 -21.19
N ILE A 16 -2.97 24.81 -21.67
CA ILE A 16 -3.06 24.41 -23.08
C ILE A 16 -4.17 23.38 -23.19
N TRP A 17 -5.13 23.60 -24.10
CA TRP A 17 -6.20 22.63 -24.39
C TRP A 17 -5.95 22.02 -25.76
N ILE A 18 -5.80 20.70 -25.80
CA ILE A 18 -5.64 19.88 -27.00
C ILE A 18 -6.97 19.17 -27.28
N ASP A 19 -7.64 19.56 -28.35
CA ASP A 19 -8.98 19.10 -28.72
C ASP A 19 -9.17 19.22 -30.25
N ASP A 20 -9.98 18.36 -30.85
CA ASP A 20 -10.29 18.43 -32.29
C ASP A 20 -11.26 19.58 -32.61
N VAL A 21 -12.04 20.04 -31.63
CA VAL A 21 -12.96 21.18 -31.76
C VAL A 21 -12.25 22.50 -32.13
N PHE A 22 -10.92 22.59 -31.95
CA PHE A 22 -10.12 23.77 -32.29
C PHE A 22 -9.56 23.78 -33.72
N GLY A 23 -9.86 22.77 -34.54
CA GLY A 23 -9.46 22.74 -35.94
C GLY A 23 -10.12 23.84 -36.78
N GLU A 24 -9.71 23.94 -38.04
CA GLU A 24 -10.28 24.95 -38.93
C GLU A 24 -11.73 24.58 -39.26
N PRO A 25 -12.72 25.43 -38.92
CA PRO A 25 -14.13 25.08 -39.07
C PRO A 25 -14.50 24.65 -40.49
N VAL A 26 -13.80 25.17 -41.50
CA VAL A 26 -14.08 24.86 -42.90
C VAL A 26 -13.58 23.47 -43.29
N VAL A 27 -12.39 23.10 -42.83
CA VAL A 27 -11.78 21.81 -43.13
C VAL A 27 -12.50 20.71 -42.38
N ASP A 28 -12.78 20.93 -41.09
CA ASP A 28 -13.46 19.95 -40.25
C ASP A 28 -14.92 19.76 -40.66
N LEU A 29 -15.64 20.84 -40.98
CA LEU A 29 -17.01 20.71 -41.50
C LEU A 29 -17.04 20.04 -42.86
N ALA A 30 -16.05 20.28 -43.73
CA ALA A 30 -15.95 19.58 -45.00
C ALA A 30 -15.67 18.08 -44.81
N MET A 31 -14.79 17.72 -43.88
CA MET A 31 -14.52 16.32 -43.53
C MET A 31 -15.73 15.63 -42.89
N LEU A 32 -16.40 16.28 -41.93
CA LEU A 32 -17.61 15.76 -41.30
C LEU A 32 -18.76 15.63 -42.30
N ALA A 33 -18.94 16.62 -43.18
CA ALA A 33 -19.93 16.55 -44.24
C ALA A 33 -19.66 15.34 -45.16
N ARG A 34 -18.39 15.07 -45.49
CA ARG A 34 -18.00 13.92 -46.32
C ARG A 34 -18.44 12.58 -45.72
N GLU A 35 -18.35 12.43 -44.40
CA GLU A 35 -18.76 11.23 -43.69
C GLU A 35 -20.28 11.04 -43.65
N HIS A 36 -21.05 12.09 -43.96
CA HIS A 36 -22.51 12.11 -43.95
C HIS A 36 -23.07 12.60 -45.29
N PRO A 37 -22.97 11.84 -46.39
CA PRO A 37 -23.50 12.24 -47.70
C PRO A 37 -25.00 12.55 -47.67
N GLU A 38 -25.75 12.01 -46.71
CA GLU A 38 -27.15 12.32 -46.44
C GLU A 38 -27.40 13.81 -46.11
N ILE A 39 -26.39 14.54 -45.62
CA ILE A 39 -26.50 15.96 -45.24
C ILE A 39 -26.85 16.86 -46.44
N GLN A 40 -26.57 16.40 -47.66
CA GLN A 40 -26.89 17.12 -48.90
C GLN A 40 -28.40 17.32 -49.12
N GLU A 41 -29.25 16.52 -48.45
CA GLU A 41 -30.71 16.71 -48.49
C GLU A 41 -31.14 17.96 -47.72
N THR A 42 -30.36 18.32 -46.69
CA THR A 42 -30.61 19.50 -45.84
C THR A 42 -29.81 20.71 -46.32
N PHE A 43 -28.63 20.48 -46.90
CA PHE A 43 -27.73 21.51 -47.46
C PHE A 43 -27.43 21.21 -48.94
N PRO A 44 -28.33 21.62 -49.88
CA PRO A 44 -28.19 21.34 -51.31
C PRO A 44 -26.93 21.93 -51.94
N GLU A 45 -26.33 22.93 -51.29
CA GLU A 45 -25.09 23.59 -51.71
C GLU A 45 -23.90 22.62 -51.72
N LEU A 46 -23.95 21.52 -50.94
CA LEU A 46 -22.92 20.47 -50.90
C LEU A 46 -23.06 19.45 -52.03
N SER A 47 -24.23 19.34 -52.67
CA SER A 47 -24.48 18.35 -53.73
C SER A 47 -23.50 18.40 -54.90
N PRO A 48 -23.03 19.58 -55.39
CA PRO A 48 -22.03 19.65 -56.44
C PRO A 48 -20.70 18.97 -56.05
N ALA A 49 -20.27 19.12 -54.79
CA ALA A 49 -19.03 18.52 -54.31
C ALA A 49 -19.12 16.99 -54.24
N PHE A 50 -20.26 16.44 -53.83
CA PHE A 50 -20.51 14.99 -53.84
C PHE A 50 -20.70 14.41 -55.25
N ALA A 51 -21.20 15.21 -56.20
CA ALA A 51 -21.42 14.79 -57.58
C ALA A 51 -20.12 14.57 -58.39
N ILE A 52 -18.98 15.07 -57.88
CA ILE A 52 -17.65 14.90 -58.50
C ILE A 52 -17.20 13.42 -58.43
N GLY A 53 -17.73 12.63 -57.51
CA GLY A 53 -17.56 11.17 -57.45
C GLY A 53 -16.10 10.72 -57.42
N GLU A 54 -15.78 9.60 -58.09
CA GLU A 54 -14.41 9.05 -58.17
C GLU A 54 -13.45 9.85 -59.09
N PHE A 55 -13.93 10.89 -59.78
CA PHE A 55 -13.21 11.55 -60.86
C PHE A 55 -12.57 12.89 -60.46
N GLY A 56 -12.73 13.34 -59.21
CA GLY A 56 -12.10 14.54 -58.70
C GLY A 56 -11.92 14.51 -57.18
N ASP A 57 -11.30 15.57 -56.66
CA ASP A 57 -10.98 15.68 -55.24
C ASP A 57 -12.15 16.27 -54.46
N VAL A 58 -12.99 15.37 -53.92
CA VAL A 58 -14.18 15.72 -53.14
C VAL A 58 -13.81 16.54 -51.89
N ASP A 59 -12.62 16.36 -51.31
CA ASP A 59 -12.21 17.09 -50.10
C ASP A 59 -11.98 18.57 -50.41
N THR A 60 -11.23 18.85 -51.49
CA THR A 60 -10.97 20.22 -51.93
C THR A 60 -12.26 20.95 -52.29
N GLU A 61 -13.20 20.27 -52.94
CA GLU A 61 -14.46 20.90 -53.32
C GLU A 61 -15.41 21.10 -52.12
N LEU A 62 -15.48 20.15 -51.19
CA LEU A 62 -16.24 20.33 -49.94
C LEU A 62 -15.67 21.48 -49.12
N GLN A 63 -14.34 21.57 -48.99
CA GLN A 63 -13.69 22.69 -48.31
C GLN A 63 -14.01 24.01 -48.99
N GLN A 64 -14.00 24.06 -50.33
CA GLN A 64 -14.34 25.26 -51.07
C GLN A 64 -15.80 25.67 -50.84
N VAL A 65 -16.75 24.74 -50.98
CA VAL A 65 -18.18 25.00 -50.75
C VAL A 65 -18.42 25.48 -49.32
N VAL A 66 -17.86 24.79 -48.32
CA VAL A 66 -17.99 25.18 -46.92
C VAL A 66 -17.34 26.55 -46.65
N SER A 67 -16.23 26.87 -47.32
CA SER A 67 -15.57 28.18 -47.20
C SER A 67 -16.42 29.33 -47.76
N GLU A 68 -17.19 29.04 -48.81
CA GLU A 68 -18.07 29.99 -49.50
C GLU A 68 -19.42 30.16 -48.77
N MET A 69 -19.77 29.27 -47.84
CA MET A 69 -20.97 29.39 -47.02
C MET A 69 -20.91 30.61 -46.07
N GLU A 70 -22.04 31.31 -45.94
CA GLU A 70 -22.21 32.38 -44.95
C GLU A 70 -22.01 31.83 -43.53
N ALA A 71 -21.52 32.66 -42.61
CA ALA A 71 -21.19 32.24 -41.23
C ALA A 71 -22.37 31.54 -40.53
N LYS A 72 -23.59 32.04 -40.75
CA LYS A 72 -24.83 31.42 -40.23
C LYS A 72 -25.11 30.05 -40.85
N GLY A 73 -24.87 29.89 -42.15
CA GLY A 73 -25.02 28.60 -42.85
C GLY A 73 -23.99 27.57 -42.40
N ARG A 74 -22.76 28.00 -42.08
CA ARG A 74 -21.74 27.13 -41.48
C ARG A 74 -22.11 26.68 -40.07
N GLU A 75 -22.67 27.57 -39.24
CA GLU A 75 -23.17 27.21 -37.91
C GLU A 75 -24.33 26.22 -37.99
N GLU A 76 -25.28 26.42 -38.92
CA GLU A 76 -26.40 25.50 -39.15
C GLU A 76 -25.92 24.14 -39.66
N LEU A 77 -24.94 24.10 -40.57
CA LEU A 77 -24.30 22.87 -41.04
C LEU A 77 -23.60 22.13 -39.90
N GLN A 78 -22.82 22.87 -39.08
CA GLN A 78 -22.15 22.33 -37.91
C GLN A 78 -23.13 21.67 -36.94
N LEU A 79 -24.21 22.37 -36.58
CA LEU A 79 -25.23 21.85 -35.68
C LEU A 79 -25.91 20.59 -36.23
N SER A 80 -26.14 20.55 -37.54
CA SER A 80 -26.82 19.43 -38.19
C SER A 80 -25.91 18.19 -38.25
N LEU A 81 -24.63 18.37 -38.54
CA LEU A 81 -23.63 17.30 -38.51
C LEU A 81 -23.42 16.76 -37.08
N LEU A 82 -23.31 17.66 -36.09
CA LEU A 82 -23.20 17.26 -34.68
C LEU A 82 -24.45 16.53 -34.19
N GLN A 83 -25.65 16.88 -34.66
CA GLN A 83 -26.88 16.16 -34.33
C GLN A 83 -26.91 14.75 -34.93
N ILE A 84 -26.47 14.58 -36.18
CA ILE A 84 -26.36 13.25 -36.81
C ILE A 84 -25.35 12.37 -36.08
N ASP A 85 -24.27 12.95 -35.57
CA ASP A 85 -23.28 12.24 -34.76
C ASP A 85 -23.80 11.92 -33.35
N ALA A 86 -24.52 12.84 -32.72
CA ALA A 86 -25.15 12.64 -31.41
C ALA A 86 -26.25 11.57 -31.42
N GLU A 87 -27.01 11.45 -32.52
CA GLU A 87 -28.00 10.37 -32.69
C GLU A 87 -27.35 8.98 -32.85
N LYS A 88 -26.10 8.92 -33.33
CA LYS A 88 -25.34 7.68 -33.51
C LYS A 88 -24.45 7.33 -32.30
N SER A 89 -24.16 8.28 -31.42
CA SER A 89 -23.43 8.09 -30.15
C SER A 89 -24.05 8.95 -29.04
N PRO A 90 -24.70 8.37 -28.02
CA PRO A 90 -25.33 9.11 -26.92
C PRO A 90 -24.33 9.72 -25.91
N ALA A 91 -23.10 10.01 -26.35
CA ALA A 91 -22.07 10.62 -25.51
C ALA A 91 -22.40 12.09 -25.26
N VAL A 92 -22.31 12.52 -24.00
CA VAL A 92 -22.42 13.93 -23.61
C VAL A 92 -21.14 14.64 -24.05
N GLU A 93 -21.17 15.19 -25.26
CA GLU A 93 -20.12 16.08 -25.76
C GLU A 93 -20.35 17.52 -25.27
N LEU A 94 -19.25 18.28 -25.12
CA LEU A 94 -19.32 19.66 -24.64
C LEU A 94 -19.74 20.59 -25.78
N GLU A 95 -20.72 21.44 -25.53
CA GLU A 95 -21.13 22.46 -26.51
C GLU A 95 -20.03 23.53 -26.68
N LYS A 96 -19.91 24.12 -27.87
CA LYS A 96 -18.89 25.14 -28.16
C LYS A 96 -18.93 26.34 -27.21
N ALA A 97 -20.12 26.80 -26.85
CA ALA A 97 -20.30 27.90 -25.89
C ALA A 97 -19.76 27.55 -24.49
N MET A 98 -19.84 26.28 -24.11
CA MET A 98 -19.30 25.76 -22.85
C MET A 98 -17.78 25.62 -22.89
N ILE A 99 -17.21 25.19 -24.03
CA ILE A 99 -15.77 25.18 -24.25
C ILE A 99 -15.19 26.59 -24.15
N ASP A 100 -15.85 27.59 -24.74
CA ASP A 100 -15.44 28.99 -24.65
C ASP A 100 -15.53 29.54 -23.21
N ASP A 101 -16.57 29.18 -22.45
CA ASP A 101 -16.68 29.55 -21.04
C ASP A 101 -15.56 28.91 -20.19
N ILE A 102 -15.29 27.62 -20.38
CA ILE A 102 -14.20 26.92 -19.69
C ILE A 102 -12.85 27.53 -20.06
N CYS A 103 -12.61 27.85 -21.34
CA CYS A 103 -11.42 28.57 -21.78
C CYS A 103 -11.29 29.91 -21.05
N GLY A 104 -12.39 30.66 -20.90
CA GLY A 104 -12.43 31.92 -20.16
C GLY A 104 -12.10 31.76 -18.66
N GLN A 105 -12.68 30.76 -18.00
CA GLN A 105 -12.45 30.48 -16.57
C GLN A 105 -11.00 30.01 -16.31
N LEU A 106 -10.48 29.12 -17.15
CA LEU A 106 -9.12 28.61 -17.06
C LEU A 106 -8.06 29.61 -17.57
N GLY A 107 -8.47 30.62 -18.34
CA GLY A 107 -7.58 31.60 -18.96
C GLY A 107 -6.73 30.99 -20.08
N VAL A 108 -7.33 30.10 -20.88
CA VAL A 108 -6.69 29.50 -22.06
C VAL A 108 -6.60 30.56 -23.15
N LEU A 109 -5.40 30.87 -23.63
CA LEU A 109 -5.18 31.80 -24.72
C LEU A 109 -5.55 31.15 -26.06
N ASP A 110 -5.92 31.94 -27.07
CA ASP A 110 -6.29 31.40 -28.38
C ASP A 110 -5.13 30.64 -29.05
N GLU A 111 -3.88 31.07 -28.82
CA GLU A 111 -2.68 30.37 -29.28
C GLU A 111 -2.41 29.04 -28.56
N ASP A 112 -3.04 28.85 -27.39
CA ASP A 112 -2.96 27.68 -26.51
C ASP A 112 -4.12 26.70 -26.70
N ARG A 113 -5.02 26.99 -27.64
CA ARG A 113 -6.00 26.06 -28.19
C ARG A 113 -5.34 25.30 -29.34
N TRP A 114 -5.07 24.02 -29.14
CA TRP A 114 -4.26 23.19 -30.04
C TRP A 114 -5.09 22.05 -30.62
N THR A 115 -4.91 21.77 -31.91
CA THR A 115 -5.31 20.48 -32.49
C THR A 115 -4.27 19.41 -32.15
N PHE A 116 -4.60 18.14 -32.35
CA PHE A 116 -3.66 17.04 -32.15
C PHE A 116 -2.42 17.13 -33.07
N GLU A 117 -2.55 17.64 -34.30
CA GLU A 117 -1.41 17.85 -35.21
C GLU A 117 -0.48 18.96 -34.71
N LYS A 118 -1.07 20.05 -34.19
CA LYS A 118 -0.30 21.14 -33.57
C LYS A 118 0.42 20.64 -32.33
N ALA A 119 -0.23 19.82 -31.50
CA ALA A 119 0.39 19.18 -30.35
C ALA A 119 1.58 18.30 -30.77
N ASP A 120 1.41 17.43 -31.79
CA ASP A 120 2.50 16.60 -32.32
C ASP A 120 3.69 17.41 -32.83
N ALA A 121 3.44 18.57 -33.45
CA ALA A 121 4.50 19.44 -33.95
C ALA A 121 5.24 20.18 -32.81
N GLN A 122 4.49 20.67 -31.82
CA GLN A 122 5.05 21.47 -30.72
C GLN A 122 5.74 20.59 -29.66
N LEU A 123 5.16 19.42 -29.34
CA LEU A 123 5.69 18.54 -28.30
C LEU A 123 6.97 17.82 -28.73
N LYS A 124 7.19 17.59 -30.03
CA LYS A 124 8.45 17.02 -30.57
C LYS A 124 9.68 17.89 -30.29
N ASN A 125 9.50 19.18 -29.99
CA ASN A 125 10.58 20.12 -29.73
C ASN A 125 10.81 20.42 -28.24
N GLY A 126 10.05 19.78 -27.33
CA GLY A 126 10.04 20.10 -25.90
C GLY A 126 11.26 19.62 -25.12
N ASP A 127 11.77 20.46 -24.23
CA ASP A 127 12.99 20.31 -23.43
C ASP A 127 12.72 20.25 -21.90
N GLY A 128 11.49 19.91 -21.49
CA GLY A 128 11.11 19.75 -20.08
C GLY A 128 10.91 21.07 -19.30
N GLN A 129 10.82 22.21 -19.98
CA GLN A 129 10.63 23.55 -19.39
C GLN A 129 9.16 23.91 -19.07
N ASP A 130 8.24 22.95 -19.12
CA ASP A 130 6.79 23.15 -18.99
C ASP A 130 6.26 22.95 -17.56
N ALA A 131 7.11 23.14 -16.54
CA ALA A 131 6.74 22.91 -15.13
C ALA A 131 5.52 23.71 -14.65
N ASN A 132 5.28 24.87 -15.27
CA ASN A 132 4.17 25.77 -14.97
C ASN A 132 2.98 25.63 -15.95
N THR A 133 2.97 24.60 -16.79
CA THR A 133 1.94 24.36 -17.79
C THR A 133 0.97 23.26 -17.33
N ALA A 134 -0.32 23.47 -17.59
CA ALA A 134 -1.34 22.43 -17.51
C ALA A 134 -1.87 22.09 -18.92
N TYR A 135 -1.89 20.82 -19.26
CA TYR A 135 -2.39 20.26 -20.51
C TYR A 135 -3.76 19.64 -20.26
N LEU A 136 -4.79 20.14 -20.92
CA LEU A 136 -6.13 19.57 -20.95
C LEU A 136 -6.29 18.86 -22.30
N ILE A 137 -6.39 17.54 -22.30
CA ILE A 137 -6.27 16.72 -23.52
C ILE A 137 -7.52 15.89 -23.67
N ASP A 138 -8.22 15.99 -24.80
CA ASP A 138 -9.31 15.04 -25.07
C ASP A 138 -8.78 13.63 -25.33
N LEU A 139 -9.49 12.62 -24.86
CA LEU A 139 -9.05 11.23 -25.00
C LEU A 139 -9.11 10.76 -26.46
N LYS A 140 -10.09 11.26 -27.21
CA LYS A 140 -10.41 10.83 -28.57
C LYS A 140 -10.13 11.96 -29.57
N GLU A 141 -9.88 11.55 -30.81
CA GLU A 141 -9.78 12.41 -31.97
C GLU A 141 -10.83 11.91 -32.98
N GLY A 142 -12.02 12.53 -32.97
CA GLY A 142 -13.20 12.06 -33.69
C GLY A 142 -13.46 10.54 -33.56
N LYS A 143 -13.82 9.90 -34.68
CA LYS A 143 -13.92 8.43 -34.81
C LYS A 143 -12.61 7.76 -35.27
N VAL A 144 -11.58 8.55 -35.58
CA VAL A 144 -10.34 8.08 -36.23
C VAL A 144 -9.44 7.35 -35.22
N SER A 145 -9.33 7.86 -34.00
CA SER A 145 -8.56 7.21 -32.93
C SER A 145 -9.26 7.33 -31.59
N SER A 146 -9.58 6.18 -30.97
CA SER A 146 -10.24 6.11 -29.67
C SER A 146 -9.32 6.44 -28.48
N ARG A 147 -8.02 6.62 -28.71
CA ARG A 147 -6.99 6.76 -27.66
C ARG A 147 -5.92 7.81 -27.99
N ARG A 148 -6.17 8.74 -28.91
CA ARG A 148 -5.18 9.74 -29.34
C ARG A 148 -4.60 10.56 -28.18
N GLY A 149 -5.42 10.90 -27.18
CA GLY A 149 -4.96 11.60 -25.98
C GLY A 149 -3.87 10.85 -25.21
N LEU A 150 -3.87 9.51 -25.25
CA LEU A 150 -2.81 8.70 -24.63
C LEU A 150 -1.49 8.80 -25.40
N ASP A 151 -1.52 8.97 -26.72
CA ASP A 151 -0.30 9.18 -27.52
C ASP A 151 0.36 10.49 -27.12
N VAL A 152 -0.43 11.56 -26.94
CA VAL A 152 0.04 12.87 -26.47
C VAL A 152 0.65 12.76 -25.08
N LEU A 153 -0.02 12.07 -24.14
CA LEU A 153 0.53 11.79 -22.82
C LEU A 153 1.84 10.99 -22.88
N SER A 154 1.92 9.99 -23.75
CA SER A 154 3.13 9.19 -23.94
C SER A 154 4.27 10.05 -24.50
N GLN A 155 3.99 11.00 -25.39
CA GLN A 155 4.98 11.96 -25.87
C GLN A 155 5.46 12.89 -24.74
N LEU A 156 4.54 13.43 -23.93
CA LEU A 156 4.89 14.25 -22.77
C LEU A 156 5.80 13.50 -21.80
N ARG A 157 5.53 12.22 -21.54
CA ARG A 157 6.36 11.35 -20.70
C ARG A 157 7.74 11.10 -21.31
N LYS A 158 7.81 10.68 -22.58
CA LYS A 158 9.09 10.48 -23.30
C LYS A 158 9.98 11.71 -23.28
N ASN A 159 9.38 12.90 -23.30
CA ASN A 159 10.10 14.17 -23.31
C ASN A 159 10.34 14.75 -21.90
N ASN A 160 10.08 13.97 -20.83
CA ASN A 160 10.25 14.38 -19.43
C ASN A 160 9.53 15.69 -19.07
N SER A 161 8.30 15.85 -19.56
CA SER A 161 7.42 16.96 -19.19
C SER A 161 7.27 17.07 -17.67
N ASN A 162 7.39 18.29 -17.16
CA ASN A 162 7.09 18.65 -15.76
C ASN A 162 5.68 19.26 -15.61
N GLY A 163 4.94 19.35 -16.72
CA GLY A 163 3.57 19.85 -16.76
C GLY A 163 2.56 18.92 -16.10
N VAL A 164 1.37 19.44 -15.83
CA VAL A 164 0.24 18.64 -15.35
C VAL A 164 -0.63 18.27 -16.54
N ALA A 165 -0.93 17.00 -16.75
CA ALA A 165 -1.83 16.59 -17.82
C ALA A 165 -3.15 16.04 -17.28
N PHE A 166 -4.23 16.42 -17.95
CA PHE A 166 -5.60 16.00 -17.69
C PHE A 166 -6.14 15.32 -18.94
N ILE A 167 -6.81 14.19 -18.77
CA ILE A 167 -7.59 13.55 -19.81
C ILE A 167 -9.06 13.94 -19.64
N LEU A 168 -9.62 14.61 -20.64
CA LEU A 168 -11.06 14.78 -20.79
C LEU A 168 -11.63 13.57 -21.52
N THR A 169 -12.78 13.05 -21.04
CA THR A 169 -13.44 11.94 -21.73
C THR A 169 -14.90 11.78 -21.32
N HIS A 170 -15.73 11.33 -22.25
CA HIS A 170 -17.08 10.85 -21.98
C HIS A 170 -17.11 9.37 -21.54
N GLU A 171 -15.98 8.64 -21.60
CA GLU A 171 -15.88 7.22 -21.19
C GLU A 171 -15.90 7.02 -19.67
N SER A 172 -15.88 8.10 -18.90
CA SER A 172 -15.98 8.07 -17.45
C SER A 172 -17.13 8.93 -16.96
N THR A 173 -17.63 8.59 -15.78
CA THR A 173 -18.48 9.39 -14.91
C THR A 173 -17.66 9.90 -13.74
N ALA A 174 -18.14 10.92 -13.03
CA ALA A 174 -17.53 11.39 -11.79
C ALA A 174 -17.24 10.25 -10.77
N ALA A 175 -18.04 9.18 -10.81
CA ALA A 175 -17.92 8.03 -9.92
C ALA A 175 -16.76 7.07 -10.28
N ASN A 176 -16.36 6.94 -11.54
CA ASN A 176 -15.41 5.92 -11.98
C ASN A 176 -14.09 6.47 -12.58
N GLU A 177 -13.86 7.79 -12.53
CA GLU A 177 -12.60 8.41 -13.02
C GLU A 177 -11.33 7.72 -12.49
N ALA A 178 -11.31 7.32 -11.21
CA ALA A 178 -10.14 6.67 -10.61
C ALA A 178 -9.88 5.25 -11.17
N GLU A 179 -10.94 4.54 -11.56
CA GLU A 179 -10.82 3.22 -12.20
C GLU A 179 -10.28 3.37 -13.62
N LEU A 180 -10.78 4.38 -14.36
CA LEU A 180 -10.28 4.68 -15.70
C LEU A 180 -8.83 5.18 -15.67
N GLU A 181 -8.45 6.02 -14.70
CA GLU A 181 -7.07 6.46 -14.50
C GLU A 181 -6.11 5.25 -14.38
N ASN A 182 -6.47 4.24 -13.58
CA ASN A 182 -5.64 3.04 -13.43
C ASN A 182 -5.58 2.22 -14.73
N ALA A 183 -6.72 2.06 -15.42
CA ALA A 183 -6.76 1.33 -16.68
C ALA A 183 -5.91 2.00 -17.78
N LEU A 184 -5.98 3.33 -17.89
CA LEU A 184 -5.17 4.09 -18.85
C LEU A 184 -3.69 4.05 -18.49
N GLU A 185 -3.35 4.07 -17.20
CA GLU A 185 -1.96 3.94 -16.73
C GLU A 185 -1.39 2.56 -17.11
N ASP A 186 -2.17 1.48 -16.94
CA ASP A 186 -1.80 0.12 -17.34
C ASP A 186 -1.66 -0.05 -18.87
N GLU A 187 -2.36 0.77 -19.67
CA GLU A 187 -2.29 0.77 -21.14
C GLU A 187 -1.01 1.42 -21.67
N ILE A 188 -0.51 2.49 -21.02
CA ILE A 188 0.66 3.24 -21.52
C ILE A 188 1.94 2.38 -21.49
N LYS A 189 2.03 1.31 -20.68
CA LYS A 189 3.11 0.29 -20.62
C LYS A 189 4.52 0.80 -20.99
N GLU A 190 4.90 1.98 -20.54
CA GLU A 190 6.27 2.42 -20.66
C GLU A 190 7.06 1.85 -19.48
N ALA A 191 8.08 1.06 -19.81
CA ALA A 191 8.89 0.29 -18.86
C ALA A 191 9.83 1.16 -17.99
N ALA A 192 9.63 2.48 -17.94
CA ALA A 192 10.53 3.41 -17.29
C ALA A 192 9.84 4.12 -16.12
N ASP A 193 10.42 3.92 -14.94
CA ASP A 193 10.54 4.83 -13.80
C ASP A 193 9.40 5.83 -13.53
N PHE A 194 8.93 5.78 -12.27
CA PHE A 194 8.24 6.85 -11.53
C PHE A 194 7.84 8.07 -12.40
N SER A 195 6.65 8.02 -13.02
CA SER A 195 6.11 9.04 -13.93
C SER A 195 4.90 9.79 -13.33
N PRO A 196 4.57 11.02 -13.80
CA PRO A 196 3.40 11.75 -13.32
C PRO A 196 2.12 10.96 -13.61
N CYS A 197 1.29 10.74 -12.57
CA CYS A 197 0.04 10.00 -12.70
C CYS A 197 -0.96 10.73 -13.60
N ILE A 198 -1.67 9.99 -14.44
CA ILE A 198 -2.79 10.50 -15.24
C ILE A 198 -3.90 11.00 -14.31
N THR A 199 -4.52 12.13 -14.65
CA THR A 199 -5.78 12.56 -14.00
C THR A 199 -6.88 12.59 -15.04
N VAL A 200 -7.97 11.88 -14.80
CA VAL A 200 -9.14 11.87 -15.68
C VAL A 200 -10.19 12.83 -15.13
N ILE A 201 -10.75 13.62 -16.04
CA ILE A 201 -11.91 14.47 -15.81
C ILE A 201 -13.02 13.99 -16.74
N SER A 202 -14.14 13.56 -16.18
CA SER A 202 -15.32 13.22 -16.96
C SER A 202 -15.92 14.49 -17.60
N LYS A 203 -16.28 14.44 -18.88
CA LYS A 203 -17.04 15.51 -19.57
C LYS A 203 -18.41 15.75 -18.90
N GLU A 204 -18.96 14.74 -18.21
CA GLU A 204 -20.18 14.85 -17.39
C GLU A 204 -20.03 15.89 -16.26
N ARG A 205 -18.86 16.01 -15.64
CA ARG A 205 -18.63 17.02 -14.59
C ARG A 205 -18.70 18.45 -15.12
N LEU A 206 -18.41 18.59 -16.41
CA LEU A 206 -18.33 19.87 -17.07
C LEU A 206 -19.67 20.24 -17.71
N SER A 207 -20.68 19.36 -17.75
CA SER A 207 -22.03 19.71 -18.22
C SER A 207 -22.91 20.21 -17.07
N GLY A 208 -23.43 21.44 -17.17
CA GLY A 208 -24.14 22.10 -16.06
C GLY A 208 -24.14 23.63 -16.14
N ASN A 209 -24.61 24.28 -15.07
CA ASN A 209 -24.55 25.74 -14.97
C ASN A 209 -23.12 26.21 -14.63
N ALA A 210 -22.81 27.49 -14.85
CA ALA A 210 -21.45 28.02 -14.68
C ALA A 210 -20.86 27.82 -13.27
N ALA A 211 -21.69 27.82 -12.21
CA ALA A 211 -21.23 27.59 -10.84
C ALA A 211 -20.87 26.12 -10.60
N ASP A 212 -21.60 25.19 -11.20
CA ASP A 212 -21.30 23.76 -11.16
C ASP A 212 -19.99 23.46 -11.93
N VAL A 213 -19.77 24.13 -13.06
CA VAL A 213 -18.52 24.02 -13.85
C VAL A 213 -17.31 24.49 -13.05
N GLU A 214 -17.37 25.65 -12.38
CA GLU A 214 -16.25 26.17 -11.58
C GLU A 214 -15.91 25.22 -10.41
N ALA A 215 -16.94 24.66 -9.75
CA ALA A 215 -16.77 23.68 -8.68
C ALA A 215 -16.12 22.39 -9.21
N SER A 216 -16.58 21.88 -10.36
CA SER A 216 -16.01 20.72 -11.03
C SER A 216 -14.57 20.92 -11.46
N LEU A 217 -14.23 22.07 -12.03
CA LEU A 217 -12.85 22.43 -12.39
C LEU A 217 -11.96 22.53 -11.13
N SER A 218 -12.49 23.06 -10.02
CA SER A 218 -11.77 23.11 -8.75
C SER A 218 -11.46 21.71 -8.20
N ILE A 219 -12.40 20.77 -8.29
CA ILE A 219 -12.21 19.37 -7.90
C ILE A 219 -11.15 18.70 -8.80
N ALA A 220 -11.25 18.90 -10.12
CA ALA A 220 -10.29 18.38 -11.09
C ALA A 220 -8.87 18.88 -10.82
N LEU A 221 -8.70 20.20 -10.68
CA LEU A 221 -7.43 20.82 -10.35
C LEU A 221 -6.89 20.32 -9.00
N LYS A 222 -7.73 20.10 -8.00
CA LYS A 222 -7.29 19.50 -6.73
C LYS A 222 -6.77 18.08 -6.93
N ARG A 223 -7.47 17.22 -7.67
CA ARG A 223 -7.05 15.83 -7.91
C ARG A 223 -5.68 15.78 -8.57
N ALA A 224 -5.50 16.52 -9.66
CA ALA A 224 -4.21 16.57 -10.34
C ALA A 224 -3.13 17.28 -9.51
N GLY A 225 -3.51 18.33 -8.79
CA GLY A 225 -2.62 19.04 -7.88
C GLY A 225 -2.03 18.14 -6.80
N LEU A 226 -2.88 17.34 -6.15
CA LEU A 226 -2.43 16.35 -5.16
C LEU A 226 -1.45 15.35 -5.78
N ARG A 227 -1.77 14.80 -6.97
CA ARG A 227 -0.91 13.86 -7.69
C ARG A 227 0.42 14.49 -8.12
N LYS A 228 0.41 15.67 -8.73
CA LYS A 228 1.61 16.42 -9.15
C LYS A 228 2.53 16.69 -7.97
N VAL A 229 1.96 17.20 -6.87
CA VAL A 229 2.75 17.54 -5.68
C VAL A 229 3.36 16.28 -5.06
N LEU A 230 2.57 15.20 -4.88
CA LEU A 230 3.09 13.93 -4.37
C LEU A 230 4.15 13.34 -5.29
N TYR A 231 3.92 13.34 -6.60
CA TYR A 231 4.89 12.90 -7.60
C TYR A 231 6.23 13.62 -7.43
N LYS A 232 6.24 14.96 -7.42
CA LYS A 232 7.47 15.74 -7.31
C LYS A 232 8.23 15.47 -6.01
N VAL A 233 7.50 15.33 -4.91
CA VAL A 233 8.07 15.00 -3.59
C VAL A 233 8.68 13.60 -3.62
N LEU A 234 7.94 12.61 -4.10
CA LEU A 234 8.34 11.20 -4.09
C LEU A 234 9.48 10.90 -5.08
N SER A 235 9.49 11.51 -6.26
CA SER A 235 10.58 11.35 -7.25
C SER A 235 11.90 11.89 -6.70
N THR A 236 11.84 13.09 -6.09
CA THR A 236 13.00 13.72 -5.44
C THR A 236 13.45 12.91 -4.22
N ALA A 237 12.51 12.45 -3.39
CA ALA A 237 12.79 11.60 -2.23
C ALA A 237 13.47 10.29 -2.65
N ALA A 238 12.96 9.61 -3.68
CA ALA A 238 13.52 8.35 -4.19
C ALA A 238 14.97 8.53 -4.66
N SER A 239 15.22 9.56 -5.48
CA SER A 239 16.58 9.89 -5.95
C SER A 239 17.54 10.18 -4.80
N ARG A 240 17.10 10.98 -3.81
CA ARG A 240 17.91 11.30 -2.63
C ARG A 240 18.17 10.09 -1.75
N ALA A 241 17.16 9.24 -1.53
CA ALA A 241 17.31 8.01 -0.76
C ALA A 241 18.34 7.08 -1.41
N ALA A 242 18.24 6.85 -2.73
CA ALA A 242 19.18 6.02 -3.47
C ALA A 242 20.62 6.54 -3.33
N LYS A 243 20.81 7.85 -3.50
CA LYS A 243 22.12 8.50 -3.32
C LYS A 243 22.62 8.41 -1.87
N ALA A 244 21.75 8.58 -0.88
CA ALA A 244 22.11 8.46 0.54
C ALA A 244 22.55 7.03 0.89
N TYR A 245 21.87 6.01 0.34
CA TYR A 245 22.30 4.62 0.45
C TYR A 245 23.68 4.40 -0.16
N GLU A 246 23.92 4.89 -1.38
CA GLU A 246 25.21 4.76 -2.06
C GLU A 246 26.36 5.45 -1.29
N ILE A 247 26.12 6.67 -0.80
CA ILE A 247 27.09 7.40 0.03
C ILE A 247 27.39 6.65 1.32
N THR A 248 26.36 6.13 1.99
CA THR A 248 26.52 5.41 3.26
C THR A 248 27.26 4.09 3.04
N ALA A 249 26.90 3.33 1.99
CA ALA A 249 27.59 2.10 1.62
C ALA A 249 29.07 2.34 1.26
N THR A 250 29.35 3.39 0.48
CA THR A 250 30.72 3.79 0.11
C THR A 250 31.51 4.26 1.33
N SER A 251 30.85 4.86 2.33
CA SER A 251 31.50 5.27 3.56
C SER A 251 31.82 4.07 4.44
N LEU A 252 30.89 3.10 4.56
CA LEU A 252 31.10 1.86 5.29
C LEU A 252 32.23 1.01 4.70
N SER A 253 32.38 0.96 3.37
CA SER A 253 33.47 0.20 2.72
C SER A 253 34.86 0.79 2.95
N LYS A 254 34.95 2.05 3.37
CA LYS A 254 36.20 2.74 3.71
C LYS A 254 36.56 2.63 5.19
N VAL A 255 35.70 2.04 6.03
CA VAL A 255 36.00 1.83 7.45
C VAL A 255 37.08 0.77 7.57
N GLU A 256 38.12 1.07 8.34
CA GLU A 256 39.24 0.16 8.62
C GLU A 256 38.72 -1.18 9.21
N PRO A 257 39.27 -2.35 8.79
CA PRO A 257 38.84 -3.65 9.30
C PRO A 257 38.81 -3.76 10.83
N GLU A 258 39.78 -3.17 11.52
CA GLU A 258 39.87 -3.17 12.99
C GLU A 258 38.68 -2.42 13.62
N ARG A 259 38.21 -1.35 12.97
CA ARG A 259 37.00 -0.62 13.42
C ARG A 259 35.73 -1.38 13.07
N LEU A 260 35.69 -2.09 11.95
CA LEU A 260 34.57 -2.97 11.63
C LEU A 260 34.44 -4.07 12.69
N GLU A 261 35.54 -4.69 13.10
CA GLU A 261 35.53 -5.66 14.20
C GLU A 261 34.96 -5.06 15.49
N GLN A 262 35.42 -3.88 15.89
CA GLN A 262 34.97 -3.23 17.13
C GLN A 262 33.50 -2.73 17.10
N TYR A 263 33.05 -2.17 15.99
CA TYR A 263 31.76 -1.45 15.93
C TYR A 263 30.65 -2.20 15.22
N VAL A 264 30.98 -3.21 14.41
CA VAL A 264 30.01 -4.08 13.73
C VAL A 264 29.97 -5.43 14.43
N TYR A 265 31.10 -6.14 14.50
CA TYR A 265 31.13 -7.49 15.06
C TYR A 265 30.90 -7.51 16.57
N ASP A 266 31.76 -6.84 17.33
CA ASP A 266 31.68 -6.80 18.80
C ASP A 266 30.36 -6.19 19.27
N ARG A 267 29.82 -5.22 18.52
CA ARG A 267 28.56 -4.58 18.84
C ARG A 267 27.37 -5.48 18.56
N GLY A 268 27.30 -6.08 17.37
CA GLY A 268 26.27 -7.07 17.04
C GLY A 268 26.25 -8.21 18.05
N ARG A 269 27.46 -8.72 18.37
CA ARG A 269 27.64 -9.73 19.42
C ARG A 269 27.09 -9.26 20.77
N LYS A 270 27.48 -8.07 21.26
CA LYS A 270 27.02 -7.48 22.54
C LYS A 270 25.51 -7.29 22.60
N GLU A 271 24.90 -6.86 21.50
CA GLU A 271 23.46 -6.61 21.37
C GLU A 271 22.65 -7.90 21.12
N GLY A 272 23.31 -9.03 20.79
CA GLY A 272 22.64 -10.29 20.49
C GLY A 272 21.94 -10.29 19.14
N VAL A 273 22.44 -9.54 18.16
CA VAL A 273 21.91 -9.46 16.79
C VAL A 273 22.99 -9.83 15.78
N SER A 274 22.59 -10.13 14.54
CA SER A 274 23.55 -10.34 13.45
C SER A 274 24.39 -9.10 13.20
N GLU A 275 25.65 -9.29 12.86
CA GLU A 275 26.56 -8.26 12.39
C GLU A 275 25.98 -7.52 11.17
N LEU A 276 25.30 -8.25 10.28
CA LEU A 276 24.62 -7.65 9.12
C LEU A 276 23.42 -6.81 9.52
N SER A 277 22.79 -7.05 10.69
CA SER A 277 21.77 -6.15 11.23
C SER A 277 22.36 -4.83 11.72
N VAL A 278 23.63 -4.81 12.16
CA VAL A 278 24.31 -3.53 12.45
C VAL A 278 24.56 -2.75 11.16
N VAL A 279 24.96 -3.43 10.08
CA VAL A 279 25.16 -2.83 8.75
C VAL A 279 23.85 -2.31 8.17
N GLU A 280 22.77 -3.10 8.20
CA GLU A 280 21.43 -2.69 7.77
C GLU A 280 20.99 -1.43 8.52
N ARG A 281 21.09 -1.41 9.86
CA ARG A 281 20.76 -0.22 10.65
C ARG A 281 21.59 0.99 10.27
N ALA A 282 22.87 0.83 9.96
CA ALA A 282 23.72 1.94 9.52
C ALA A 282 23.26 2.52 8.17
N LEU A 283 22.94 1.65 7.20
CA LEU A 283 22.40 2.05 5.90
C LEU A 283 21.05 2.77 6.05
N THR A 284 20.12 2.16 6.80
CA THR A 284 18.79 2.72 7.08
C THR A 284 18.89 4.04 7.83
N ALA A 285 19.84 4.18 8.78
CA ALA A 285 20.07 5.42 9.51
C ALA A 285 20.59 6.54 8.59
N GLY A 286 21.51 6.22 7.67
CA GLY A 286 22.00 7.17 6.66
C GLY A 286 20.89 7.68 5.75
N ALA A 287 20.11 6.77 5.17
CA ALA A 287 18.94 7.12 4.34
C ALA A 287 17.90 7.92 5.13
N SER A 288 17.60 7.52 6.36
CA SER A 288 16.63 8.22 7.22
C SER A 288 17.10 9.62 7.62
N ALA A 289 18.41 9.81 7.85
CA ALA A 289 18.97 11.11 8.17
C ALA A 289 18.83 12.08 6.99
N GLU A 290 19.18 11.65 5.78
CA GLU A 290 18.97 12.46 4.57
C GLU A 290 17.49 12.76 4.34
N MET A 291 16.61 11.77 4.52
CA MET A 291 15.18 11.95 4.32
C MET A 291 14.59 12.97 5.30
N ARG A 292 14.97 12.90 6.58
CA ARG A 292 14.56 13.92 7.58
C ARG A 292 15.06 15.31 7.21
N ASN A 293 16.30 15.42 6.73
CA ASN A 293 16.84 16.70 6.28
C ASN A 293 16.06 17.25 5.07
N PHE A 294 15.81 16.41 4.07
CA PHE A 294 15.01 16.76 2.90
C PHE A 294 13.61 17.28 3.29
N PHE A 295 12.86 16.53 4.10
CA PHE A 295 11.52 16.95 4.55
C PHE A 295 11.51 18.18 5.47
N ALA A 296 12.64 18.50 6.12
CA ALA A 296 12.73 19.64 7.03
C ALA A 296 13.15 20.94 6.36
N THR A 297 14.05 20.89 5.37
CA THR A 297 14.74 22.10 4.87
C THR A 297 14.60 22.34 3.37
N ASP A 298 14.11 21.38 2.59
CA ASP A 298 14.13 21.49 1.15
C ASP A 298 13.04 22.43 0.60
N ALA A 299 13.40 23.27 -0.37
CA ALA A 299 12.49 24.23 -0.99
C ALA A 299 11.35 23.55 -1.77
N VAL A 300 11.59 22.35 -2.34
CA VAL A 300 10.54 21.56 -3.00
C VAL A 300 9.48 21.13 -1.98
N ILE A 301 9.90 20.76 -0.77
CA ILE A 301 8.99 20.36 0.31
C ILE A 301 8.23 21.58 0.84
N ASP A 302 8.89 22.72 1.06
CA ASP A 302 8.20 23.94 1.49
C ASP A 302 7.11 24.34 0.48
N GLN A 303 7.41 24.31 -0.82
CA GLN A 303 6.43 24.56 -1.86
C GLN A 303 5.31 23.52 -1.87
N ALA A 304 5.64 22.23 -1.76
CA ALA A 304 4.67 21.15 -1.70
C ALA A 304 3.70 21.32 -0.52
N VAL A 305 4.20 21.64 0.68
CA VAL A 305 3.39 21.87 1.87
C VAL A 305 2.46 23.06 1.69
N LYS A 306 2.93 24.17 1.09
CA LYS A 306 2.10 25.33 0.76
C LYS A 306 0.97 24.94 -0.21
N SER A 307 1.29 24.23 -1.29
CA SER A 307 0.31 23.75 -2.25
C SER A 307 -0.72 22.80 -1.62
N LEU A 308 -0.28 21.79 -0.85
CA LEU A 308 -1.18 20.84 -0.19
C LEU A 308 -2.13 21.52 0.80
N ARG A 309 -1.63 22.48 1.58
CA ARG A 309 -2.46 23.26 2.52
C ARG A 309 -3.47 24.14 1.79
N ALA A 310 -3.10 24.76 0.68
CA ALA A 310 -4.04 25.52 -0.15
C ALA A 310 -5.16 24.62 -0.71
N LEU A 311 -4.81 23.43 -1.19
CA LEU A 311 -5.79 22.45 -1.70
C LEU A 311 -6.69 21.85 -0.62
N GLN A 312 -6.32 21.95 0.66
CA GLN A 312 -7.10 21.34 1.76
C GLN A 312 -8.53 21.89 1.84
N THR A 313 -8.73 23.16 1.46
CA THR A 313 -10.04 23.84 1.58
C THR A 313 -11.08 23.39 0.55
N ILE A 314 -10.66 22.71 -0.52
CA ILE A 314 -11.57 22.23 -1.57
C ILE A 314 -12.06 20.84 -1.19
N THR A 315 -13.36 20.64 -1.02
CA THR A 315 -13.91 19.31 -0.70
C THR A 315 -13.93 18.45 -1.96
N LEU A 316 -13.36 17.24 -1.89
CA LEU A 316 -13.54 16.23 -2.93
C LEU A 316 -14.85 15.47 -2.67
N ASP A 317 -15.41 14.84 -3.71
CA ASP A 317 -16.65 14.06 -3.58
C ASP A 317 -16.56 13.03 -2.44
N ASN A 318 -17.59 12.99 -1.59
CA ASN A 318 -17.66 12.10 -0.43
C ASN A 318 -17.93 10.65 -0.88
N LYS A 319 -16.88 9.94 -1.31
CA LYS A 319 -16.92 8.49 -1.43
C LYS A 319 -16.57 7.85 -0.09
N PRO A 320 -17.14 6.68 0.25
CA PRO A 320 -16.63 5.87 1.35
C PRO A 320 -15.15 5.61 1.09
N LEU A 321 -14.29 6.11 1.98
CA LEU A 321 -12.84 5.97 1.83
C LEU A 321 -12.44 4.57 2.31
N ASP A 322 -12.11 3.69 1.38
CA ASP A 322 -11.22 2.55 1.65
C ASP A 322 -9.78 3.02 1.48
N ALA A 323 -8.87 2.56 2.35
CA ALA A 323 -7.44 2.84 2.22
C ALA A 323 -6.87 2.21 0.93
N GLY A 324 -7.55 1.21 0.38
CA GLY A 324 -7.09 0.45 -0.77
C GLY A 324 -5.87 -0.40 -0.44
N PRO A 325 -5.37 -1.19 -1.42
CA PRO A 325 -4.31 -2.17 -1.17
C PRO A 325 -2.98 -1.53 -0.79
N ILE A 326 -2.56 -0.46 -1.48
CA ILE A 326 -1.23 0.15 -1.28
C ILE A 326 -1.08 0.76 0.11
N LEU A 327 -2.05 1.57 0.57
CA LEU A 327 -1.96 2.16 1.92
C LEU A 327 -2.09 1.08 3.01
N THR A 328 -2.89 0.04 2.75
CA THR A 328 -3.01 -1.11 3.66
C THR A 328 -1.68 -1.86 3.80
N GLU A 329 -0.98 -2.11 2.70
CA GLU A 329 0.33 -2.76 2.69
C GLU A 329 1.39 -1.91 3.40
N LEU A 330 1.46 -0.61 3.10
CA LEU A 330 2.37 0.33 3.77
C LEU A 330 2.12 0.37 5.28
N HIS A 331 0.86 0.48 5.69
CA HIS A 331 0.48 0.45 7.10
C HIS A 331 0.86 -0.88 7.77
N ASN A 332 0.62 -2.01 7.11
CA ASN A 332 1.02 -3.33 7.62
C ASN A 332 2.54 -3.41 7.82
N ALA A 333 3.34 -2.87 6.89
CA ALA A 333 4.80 -2.85 6.99
C ALA A 333 5.33 -2.00 8.17
N GLU A 334 4.57 -0.99 8.61
CA GLU A 334 4.88 -0.22 9.83
C GLU A 334 4.68 -1.05 11.11
N ILE A 335 3.75 -2.00 11.09
CA ILE A 335 3.29 -2.73 12.28
C ILE A 335 3.94 -4.11 12.40
N TRP A 336 4.19 -4.80 11.28
CA TRP A 336 4.41 -6.25 11.26
C TRP A 336 5.65 -6.66 10.47
N ASP A 337 6.50 -7.47 11.10
CA ASP A 337 7.54 -8.25 10.43
C ASP A 337 7.06 -9.70 10.27
N GLY A 338 6.99 -10.21 9.04
CA GLY A 338 6.49 -11.56 8.76
C GLY A 338 7.45 -12.69 9.16
N ALA A 339 6.91 -13.90 9.36
CA ALA A 339 7.67 -15.13 9.63
C ALA A 339 8.85 -15.35 8.67
N SER A 340 8.64 -15.08 7.38
CA SER A 340 9.67 -15.25 6.33
C SER A 340 10.91 -14.40 6.56
N VAL A 341 10.79 -13.28 7.26
CA VAL A 341 11.91 -12.40 7.59
C VAL A 341 12.54 -12.84 8.91
N ILE A 342 11.75 -12.96 9.98
CA ILE A 342 12.30 -13.17 11.33
C ILE A 342 12.83 -14.59 11.54
N ASN A 343 12.18 -15.61 10.96
CA ASN A 343 12.58 -17.01 11.11
C ASN A 343 13.74 -17.37 10.18
N ALA A 344 13.74 -16.86 8.94
CA ALA A 344 14.87 -17.06 8.03
C ALA A 344 16.18 -16.47 8.59
N ALA A 345 16.08 -15.34 9.30
CA ALA A 345 17.22 -14.72 9.98
C ALA A 345 17.59 -15.39 11.32
N LEU A 346 16.89 -16.46 11.74
CA LEU A 346 17.05 -17.10 13.05
C LEU A 346 17.07 -16.08 14.20
N SER A 347 16.24 -15.05 14.07
CA SER A 347 16.24 -13.91 14.99
C SER A 347 15.89 -14.38 16.41
N PRO A 348 16.61 -13.92 17.45
CA PRO A 348 16.24 -14.23 18.83
C PRO A 348 14.85 -13.72 19.18
N LEU A 349 14.30 -14.29 20.26
CA LEU A 349 13.06 -13.82 20.84
C LEU A 349 13.11 -12.33 21.14
N ALA A 350 12.03 -11.62 20.83
CA ALA A 350 11.85 -10.22 21.17
C ALA A 350 10.42 -9.91 21.58
N ASN A 351 10.24 -8.77 22.24
CA ASN A 351 8.91 -8.23 22.52
C ASN A 351 8.12 -8.05 21.21
N GLY A 352 6.87 -8.51 21.23
CA GLY A 352 6.00 -8.46 20.07
C GLY A 352 6.08 -9.68 19.16
N ASP A 353 6.96 -10.66 19.42
CA ASP A 353 6.91 -11.94 18.71
C ASP A 353 5.52 -12.57 18.87
N VAL A 354 4.95 -13.00 17.77
CA VAL A 354 3.61 -13.58 17.72
C VAL A 354 3.70 -15.05 17.34
N PHE A 355 3.01 -15.86 18.12
CA PHE A 355 2.92 -17.29 17.95
C PHE A 355 1.49 -17.70 17.59
N CYS A 356 1.36 -18.77 16.84
CA CYS A 356 0.10 -19.42 16.52
C CYS A 356 0.22 -20.92 16.81
N PHE A 357 -0.90 -21.66 16.74
CA PHE A 357 -0.81 -23.11 16.72
C PHE A 357 -0.20 -23.58 15.39
N ASP A 358 0.70 -24.56 15.46
CA ASP A 358 1.38 -25.10 14.28
C ASP A 358 0.42 -25.98 13.45
N ASP A 359 -0.12 -25.43 12.36
CA ASP A 359 -1.01 -26.13 11.43
C ASP A 359 -0.33 -27.25 10.64
N THR A 360 1.00 -27.36 10.72
CA THR A 360 1.75 -28.47 10.11
C THR A 360 1.72 -29.74 10.99
N GLU A 361 1.25 -29.63 12.24
CA GLU A 361 1.19 -30.73 13.19
C GLU A 361 -0.20 -31.41 13.20
N PRO A 362 -0.32 -32.73 12.92
CA PRO A 362 -1.61 -33.42 12.84
C PRO A 362 -2.47 -33.36 14.11
N ALA A 363 -1.83 -33.21 15.28
CA ALA A 363 -2.48 -33.17 16.58
C ALA A 363 -2.60 -31.74 17.16
N ALA A 364 -2.23 -30.71 16.40
CA ALA A 364 -2.42 -29.33 16.83
C ALA A 364 -3.92 -28.95 16.82
N PRO A 365 -4.36 -28.07 17.73
CA PRO A 365 -5.71 -27.54 17.67
C PRO A 365 -5.95 -26.81 16.34
N PRO A 366 -7.07 -27.08 15.62
CA PRO A 366 -7.44 -26.32 14.43
C PRO A 366 -7.93 -24.94 14.86
N SER A 367 -7.02 -24.01 15.11
CA SER A 367 -7.34 -22.69 15.65
C SER A 367 -6.37 -21.64 15.13
N SER A 368 -6.92 -20.52 14.65
CA SER A 368 -6.18 -19.32 14.25
C SER A 368 -5.81 -18.42 15.43
N LYS A 369 -5.78 -18.98 16.66
CA LYS A 369 -5.50 -18.21 17.86
C LYS A 369 -4.05 -17.76 17.85
N LEU A 370 -3.85 -16.47 18.09
CA LEU A 370 -2.54 -15.83 18.14
C LEU A 370 -2.16 -15.52 19.59
N PHE A 371 -0.87 -15.52 19.87
CA PHE A 371 -0.29 -15.25 21.18
C PHE A 371 0.87 -14.29 21.03
N VAL A 372 0.87 -13.16 21.75
CA VAL A 372 1.96 -12.18 21.70
C VAL A 372 2.88 -12.38 22.90
N LEU A 373 4.19 -12.47 22.64
CA LEU A 373 5.24 -12.49 23.65
C LEU A 373 5.54 -11.07 24.14
N LEU A 374 5.40 -10.90 25.45
CA LEU A 374 5.71 -9.68 26.17
C LEU A 374 6.59 -9.98 27.38
N GLY A 375 7.46 -9.05 27.72
CA GLY A 375 8.34 -9.10 28.89
C GLY A 375 9.19 -7.84 28.95
N GLN A 376 9.87 -7.59 30.07
CA GLN A 376 10.78 -6.45 30.07
C GLN A 376 11.91 -6.69 29.04
N PRO A 377 12.36 -5.68 28.29
CA PRO A 377 13.38 -5.87 27.26
C PRO A 377 14.65 -6.56 27.79
N CYS A 378 15.06 -6.27 29.03
CA CYS A 378 16.21 -6.90 29.69
C CYS A 378 16.01 -8.40 30.01
N ASP A 379 14.76 -8.84 30.12
CA ASP A 379 14.40 -10.21 30.44
C ASP A 379 14.34 -11.09 29.19
N ILE A 380 13.81 -10.56 28.07
CA ILE A 380 13.68 -11.34 26.83
C ILE A 380 14.99 -11.38 26.03
N MET A 381 15.76 -10.29 26.05
CA MET A 381 16.96 -10.15 25.23
C MET A 381 18.02 -11.20 25.60
N LEU A 382 18.41 -12.01 24.62
CA LEU A 382 19.47 -13.00 24.78
C LEU A 382 20.84 -12.33 24.70
N ARG A 383 21.62 -12.41 25.78
CA ARG A 383 22.96 -11.83 25.85
C ARG A 383 23.99 -12.72 25.14
N PRO A 384 25.20 -12.20 24.85
CA PRO A 384 26.20 -12.93 24.04
C PRO A 384 26.70 -14.23 24.68
N LYS A 385 26.56 -14.35 26.00
CA LYS A 385 26.92 -15.55 26.78
C LYS A 385 25.79 -16.59 26.85
N GLY A 386 24.67 -16.36 26.16
CA GLY A 386 23.48 -17.21 26.26
C GLY A 386 22.62 -16.92 27.50
N GLU A 387 22.90 -15.85 28.22
CA GLU A 387 22.23 -15.53 29.48
C GLU A 387 21.05 -14.57 29.25
N ARG A 388 20.00 -14.74 30.06
CA ARG A 388 18.92 -13.77 30.25
C ARG A 388 18.86 -13.36 31.71
N GLN A 389 18.24 -12.21 31.98
CA GLN A 389 17.96 -11.80 33.35
C GLN A 389 16.84 -12.63 33.98
N SER A 390 15.89 -13.10 33.17
CA SER A 390 14.79 -13.98 33.55
C SER A 390 14.62 -15.08 32.50
N ASP A 391 14.25 -16.30 32.92
CA ASP A 391 13.84 -17.36 31.99
C ASP A 391 12.32 -17.35 31.73
N MET A 392 11.61 -16.36 32.27
CA MET A 392 10.16 -16.25 32.16
C MET A 392 9.75 -15.02 31.34
N GLY A 393 8.80 -15.22 30.43
CA GLY A 393 8.07 -14.17 29.70
C GLY A 393 6.57 -14.30 29.90
N MET A 394 5.79 -13.44 29.24
CA MET A 394 4.33 -13.49 29.21
C MET A 394 3.86 -13.78 27.79
N LEU A 395 3.08 -14.83 27.58
CA LEU A 395 2.30 -14.97 26.35
C LEU A 395 0.88 -14.50 26.62
N VAL A 396 0.40 -13.58 25.78
CA VAL A 396 -0.94 -13.03 25.88
C VAL A 396 -1.76 -13.44 24.66
N PRO A 397 -2.90 -14.13 24.83
CA PRO A 397 -3.75 -14.49 23.72
C PRO A 397 -4.41 -13.26 23.06
N LEU A 398 -4.51 -13.29 21.74
CA LEU A 398 -5.31 -12.36 20.97
C LEU A 398 -6.68 -12.96 20.66
N HIS A 399 -7.72 -12.15 20.80
CA HIS A 399 -9.08 -12.52 20.44
C HIS A 399 -9.52 -11.74 19.20
N GLU A 400 -9.70 -12.43 18.08
CA GLU A 400 -10.28 -11.84 16.86
C GLU A 400 -11.74 -11.44 17.12
N TYR A 401 -12.19 -10.34 16.55
CA TYR A 401 -13.60 -9.97 16.57
C TYR A 401 -13.99 -9.16 15.32
N THR A 402 -15.26 -9.22 14.94
CA THR A 402 -15.83 -8.49 13.80
C THR A 402 -16.85 -7.46 14.28
N ASP A 403 -17.06 -6.38 13.52
CA ASP A 403 -17.96 -5.28 13.89
C ASP A 403 -19.44 -5.73 14.04
N ASN A 404 -19.81 -6.87 13.45
CA ASN A 404 -21.16 -7.46 13.52
C ASN A 404 -21.29 -8.60 14.54
N ALA A 405 -20.21 -8.95 15.26
CA ALA A 405 -20.33 -9.91 16.33
C ALA A 405 -21.03 -9.23 17.51
N VAL A 406 -22.29 -9.59 17.76
CA VAL A 406 -22.90 -9.40 19.09
C VAL A 406 -21.88 -9.95 20.08
N PRO A 407 -21.36 -9.16 21.02
CA PRO A 407 -20.46 -9.70 22.03
C PRO A 407 -21.26 -10.83 22.68
N MET A 408 -20.81 -12.09 22.56
CA MET A 408 -21.34 -13.11 23.45
C MET A 408 -20.98 -12.63 24.84
N PRO A 409 -21.96 -12.19 25.66
CA PRO A 409 -21.63 -11.84 27.01
C PRO A 409 -21.27 -13.17 27.66
N ASP A 410 -20.02 -13.30 28.09
CA ASP A 410 -19.77 -14.21 29.20
C ASP A 410 -20.68 -13.74 30.34
N PRO A 411 -21.39 -14.60 31.09
CA PRO A 411 -22.35 -14.18 32.12
C PRO A 411 -21.77 -13.26 33.21
N ASP A 412 -20.45 -13.06 33.23
CA ASP A 412 -19.68 -12.20 34.12
C ASP A 412 -19.30 -10.81 33.49
N GLU A 413 -19.79 -10.46 32.30
CA GLU A 413 -19.39 -9.25 31.54
C GLU A 413 -20.32 -8.03 31.66
N LEU A 414 -20.69 -7.66 32.89
CA LEU A 414 -21.30 -6.35 33.19
C LEU A 414 -20.42 -5.58 34.17
N ASP A 415 -19.25 -5.12 33.71
CA ASP A 415 -18.39 -4.24 34.51
C ASP A 415 -17.58 -3.31 33.60
N GLU A 416 -17.52 -2.01 33.92
CA GLU A 416 -16.69 -1.00 33.23
C GLU A 416 -15.20 -1.40 33.18
N ASP A 417 -14.80 -2.31 34.05
CA ASP A 417 -13.47 -2.88 34.20
C ASP A 417 -13.10 -3.92 33.11
N ALA A 418 -14.08 -4.40 32.32
CA ALA A 418 -13.88 -5.37 31.24
C ALA A 418 -13.08 -4.78 30.06
N SER A 419 -13.33 -3.52 29.68
CA SER A 419 -12.60 -2.82 28.61
C SER A 419 -11.11 -2.70 28.89
N LYS A 420 -10.72 -2.59 30.17
CA LYS A 420 -9.33 -2.49 30.62
C LYS A 420 -8.62 -3.86 30.65
N LYS A 421 -9.36 -4.97 30.73
CA LYS A 421 -8.85 -6.35 30.76
C LYS A 421 -8.80 -7.00 29.37
N MET A 422 -9.59 -6.50 28.42
CA MET A 422 -9.55 -6.87 27.00
C MET A 422 -9.42 -5.65 26.08
N PRO A 423 -8.34 -4.84 26.22
CA PRO A 423 -8.21 -3.64 25.41
C PRO A 423 -8.03 -4.00 23.94
N GLU A 424 -8.65 -3.20 23.07
CA GLU A 424 -8.50 -3.33 21.63
C GLU A 424 -7.06 -2.94 21.19
N LEU A 425 -6.51 -3.69 20.23
CA LEU A 425 -5.30 -3.26 19.54
C LEU A 425 -5.58 -1.97 18.74
N PRO A 426 -4.69 -0.98 18.76
CA PRO A 426 -4.88 0.27 18.01
C PRO A 426 -4.64 0.11 16.50
N PHE A 427 -4.48 -1.12 16.01
CA PHE A 427 -4.20 -1.47 14.63
C PHE A 427 -4.84 -2.80 14.26
N ARG A 428 -4.90 -3.07 12.96
CA ARG A 428 -5.34 -4.36 12.41
C ARG A 428 -4.12 -5.24 12.14
N LEU A 429 -4.26 -6.54 12.33
CA LEU A 429 -3.27 -7.53 11.90
C LEU A 429 -3.88 -8.34 10.76
N ASN A 430 -3.25 -8.31 9.58
CA ASN A 430 -3.77 -8.96 8.37
C ASN A 430 -5.23 -8.58 8.08
N GLY A 431 -5.57 -7.29 8.23
CA GLY A 431 -6.92 -6.75 8.01
C GLY A 431 -7.94 -7.06 9.11
N LYS A 432 -7.59 -7.86 10.12
CA LYS A 432 -8.48 -8.29 11.20
C LYS A 432 -8.27 -7.46 12.48
N ARG A 433 -9.35 -7.25 13.24
CA ARG A 433 -9.30 -6.58 14.55
C ARG A 433 -9.11 -7.61 15.65
N PHE A 434 -8.28 -7.26 16.64
CA PHE A 434 -8.01 -8.13 17.78
C PHE A 434 -8.14 -7.36 19.10
N ARG A 435 -8.54 -8.09 20.14
CA ARG A 435 -8.45 -7.66 21.54
C ARG A 435 -7.35 -8.42 22.27
N PHE A 436 -6.72 -7.74 23.21
CA PHE A 436 -5.63 -8.27 24.02
C PHE A 436 -6.20 -8.96 25.26
N ASN A 437 -6.26 -10.29 25.31
CA ASN A 437 -6.87 -10.98 26.45
C ASN A 437 -5.88 -11.09 27.61
N LEU A 438 -5.82 -10.04 28.43
CA LEU A 438 -4.94 -9.99 29.60
C LEU A 438 -5.41 -10.89 30.74
N ARG A 439 -6.67 -11.34 30.76
CA ARG A 439 -7.19 -12.26 31.79
C ARG A 439 -6.61 -13.67 31.66
N ASP A 440 -6.35 -14.09 30.43
CA ASP A 440 -5.83 -15.41 30.09
C ASP A 440 -4.34 -15.36 29.72
N LEU A 441 -3.64 -14.30 30.14
CA LEU A 441 -2.18 -14.20 30.09
C LEU A 441 -1.56 -15.37 30.86
N ALA A 442 -0.51 -15.95 30.31
CA ALA A 442 0.29 -16.96 30.99
C ALA A 442 1.76 -16.56 31.06
N TYR A 443 2.38 -16.82 32.21
CA TYR A 443 3.83 -16.82 32.31
C TYR A 443 4.38 -18.08 31.66
N VAL A 444 5.37 -17.92 30.80
CA VAL A 444 5.94 -18.99 29.98
C VAL A 444 7.45 -19.06 30.10
N ARG A 445 8.02 -20.24 29.91
CA ARG A 445 9.47 -20.44 29.84
C ARG A 445 10.02 -20.00 28.48
N LEU A 446 10.94 -19.03 28.50
CA LEU A 446 11.62 -18.54 27.31
C LEU A 446 12.55 -19.59 26.71
N SER A 447 13.15 -20.44 27.55
CA SER A 447 13.94 -21.60 27.13
C SER A 447 13.22 -22.55 26.17
N ILE A 448 11.90 -22.70 26.29
CA ILE A 448 11.09 -23.47 25.34
C ILE A 448 10.79 -22.66 24.08
N LEU A 449 10.45 -21.38 24.22
CA LEU A 449 10.19 -20.51 23.07
C LEU A 449 11.42 -20.29 22.18
N ASP A 450 12.63 -20.40 22.74
CA ASP A 450 13.91 -20.33 22.02
C ASP A 450 14.00 -21.33 20.87
N LEU A 451 13.27 -22.46 20.95
CA LEU A 451 13.25 -23.46 19.88
C LEU A 451 12.79 -22.88 18.54
N ALA A 452 11.91 -21.87 18.55
CA ALA A 452 11.51 -21.14 17.34
C ALA A 452 12.66 -20.36 16.69
N CYS A 453 13.74 -20.07 17.43
CA CYS A 453 14.92 -19.37 16.91
C CYS A 453 15.95 -20.33 16.29
N PHE A 454 15.79 -21.65 16.46
CA PHE A 454 16.70 -22.67 15.93
C PHE A 454 16.19 -23.29 14.63
N ARG A 455 15.16 -22.70 14.01
CA ARG A 455 14.56 -23.22 12.79
C ARG A 455 14.05 -22.10 11.90
N SER A 456 14.20 -22.27 10.59
CA SER A 456 13.67 -21.33 9.60
C SER A 456 12.15 -21.38 9.47
N ASP A 457 11.50 -22.46 9.92
CA ASP A 457 10.04 -22.60 9.97
C ASP A 457 9.44 -21.97 11.25
N GLY A 458 10.25 -21.59 12.24
CA GLY A 458 9.79 -21.00 13.50
C GLY A 458 8.99 -21.95 14.40
N CYS A 459 8.96 -23.26 14.11
CA CYS A 459 8.22 -24.23 14.89
C CYS A 459 8.89 -24.49 16.24
N ILE A 460 8.09 -24.58 17.30
CA ILE A 460 8.55 -24.94 18.65
C ILE A 460 8.54 -26.46 18.77
N LYS A 461 9.58 -27.10 18.22
CA LYS A 461 9.77 -28.54 18.24
C LYS A 461 11.24 -28.95 18.12
N VAL A 462 11.52 -30.18 18.53
CA VAL A 462 12.81 -30.87 18.32
C VAL A 462 12.53 -32.18 17.59
N ASP A 463 13.09 -32.32 16.39
CA ASP A 463 12.96 -33.52 15.57
C ASP A 463 14.10 -34.50 15.89
N ALA A 464 13.85 -35.81 15.72
CA ALA A 464 14.88 -36.82 15.86
C ALA A 464 16.03 -36.58 14.86
N GLY A 465 17.25 -36.48 15.39
CA GLY A 465 18.45 -36.17 14.58
C GLY A 465 18.61 -34.70 14.22
N HIS A 466 17.83 -33.79 14.81
CA HIS A 466 17.99 -32.35 14.60
C HIS A 466 19.33 -31.85 15.15
N GLY A 467 20.11 -31.21 14.28
CA GLY A 467 21.37 -30.56 14.63
C GLY A 467 21.23 -29.04 14.67
N PRO A 468 22.21 -28.34 15.30
CA PRO A 468 22.23 -26.88 15.32
C PRO A 468 22.29 -26.32 13.88
N PRO A 469 21.37 -25.42 13.48
CA PRO A 469 21.40 -24.86 12.13
C PRO A 469 22.62 -23.97 11.92
N VAL A 470 23.06 -23.87 10.67
CA VAL A 470 24.15 -22.97 10.27
C VAL A 470 23.66 -21.52 10.35
N GLY A 471 24.52 -20.62 10.85
CA GLY A 471 24.23 -19.18 10.90
C GLY A 471 23.51 -18.71 12.17
N MET A 472 23.38 -19.55 13.20
CA MET A 472 22.90 -19.10 14.50
C MET A 472 23.79 -18.01 15.09
N LEU A 473 23.15 -17.04 15.74
CA LEU A 473 23.86 -16.05 16.55
C LEU A 473 24.60 -16.72 17.71
N ALA A 474 25.72 -16.13 18.13
CA ALA A 474 26.58 -16.71 19.16
C ALA A 474 25.83 -17.09 20.45
N GLY A 475 24.90 -16.23 20.90
CA GLY A 475 24.07 -16.52 22.07
C GLY A 475 23.19 -17.76 21.89
N CYS A 476 22.51 -17.88 20.74
CA CYS A 476 21.66 -19.02 20.39
C CYS A 476 22.47 -20.32 20.30
N SER A 477 23.65 -20.26 19.68
CA SER A 477 24.55 -21.41 19.55
C SER A 477 25.01 -21.95 20.91
N LEU A 478 25.26 -21.07 21.89
CA LEU A 478 25.68 -21.46 23.23
C LEU A 478 24.59 -22.18 24.02
N ILE A 479 23.32 -21.78 23.84
CA ILE A 479 22.19 -22.36 24.57
C ILE A 479 21.54 -23.53 23.86
N TYR A 480 21.82 -23.76 22.57
CA TYR A 480 21.17 -24.80 21.75
C TYR A 480 21.12 -26.16 22.47
N ALA A 481 22.28 -26.69 22.88
CA ALA A 481 22.37 -28.00 23.50
C ALA A 481 21.59 -28.09 24.83
N ASP A 482 21.59 -27.01 25.61
CA ASP A 482 20.83 -26.94 26.86
C ASP A 482 19.32 -26.93 26.61
N ARG A 483 18.86 -26.14 25.60
CA ARG A 483 17.43 -26.03 25.26
C ARG A 483 16.85 -27.29 24.62
N THR A 484 17.64 -28.07 23.88
CA THR A 484 17.17 -29.32 23.26
C THR A 484 17.31 -30.54 24.17
N ALA A 485 18.18 -30.50 25.19
CA ALA A 485 18.54 -31.67 26.00
C ALA A 485 17.34 -32.46 26.56
N ALA A 486 16.32 -31.78 27.08
CA ALA A 486 15.14 -32.45 27.64
C ALA A 486 14.34 -33.19 26.57
N ALA A 487 14.19 -32.58 25.38
CA ALA A 487 13.53 -33.20 24.24
C ALA A 487 14.35 -34.37 23.68
N ASP A 488 15.67 -34.21 23.59
CA ASP A 488 16.59 -35.26 23.12
C ASP A 488 16.52 -36.51 24.01
N VAL A 489 16.50 -36.32 25.34
CA VAL A 489 16.28 -37.41 26.31
C VAL A 489 14.92 -38.07 26.08
N SER A 490 13.87 -37.28 25.87
CA SER A 490 12.53 -37.80 25.59
C SER A 490 12.46 -38.58 24.27
N LEU A 491 13.22 -38.19 23.25
CA LEU A 491 13.28 -38.88 21.95
C LEU A 491 14.06 -40.20 22.02
N GLN A 492 15.06 -40.29 22.88
CA GLN A 492 15.85 -41.51 23.08
C GLN A 492 15.14 -42.54 23.98
N ALA A 493 14.18 -42.11 24.80
CA ALA A 493 13.39 -43.01 25.63
C ALA A 493 12.56 -43.99 24.76
N PRO A 494 12.10 -45.14 25.31
CA PRO A 494 11.08 -45.94 24.65
C PRO A 494 9.80 -45.11 24.44
N VAL A 495 9.13 -45.27 23.29
CA VAL A 495 7.87 -44.56 23.01
C VAL A 495 6.86 -44.91 24.12
N PRO A 496 6.34 -43.91 24.86
CA PRO A 496 5.41 -44.19 25.94
C PRO A 496 4.14 -44.85 25.37
N ALA A 497 3.68 -45.90 26.03
CA ALA A 497 2.39 -46.52 25.70
C ALA A 497 1.28 -45.46 25.80
N PRO A 498 0.25 -45.49 24.94
CA PRO A 498 -0.84 -44.54 25.00
C PRO A 498 -1.44 -44.52 26.41
N PRO A 499 -1.64 -43.33 27.02
CA PRO A 499 -2.14 -43.24 28.37
C PRO A 499 -3.49 -43.94 28.49
N GLN A 500 -3.65 -44.76 29.52
CA GLN A 500 -4.96 -45.32 29.88
C GLN A 500 -5.93 -44.16 30.17
N GLN A 501 -7.18 -44.28 29.72
CA GLN A 501 -8.21 -43.25 29.96
C GLN A 501 -8.26 -42.86 31.45
N GLY A 502 -8.06 -41.58 31.75
CA GLY A 502 -8.09 -41.03 33.12
C GLY A 502 -6.76 -41.02 33.87
N ALA A 503 -5.69 -41.62 33.33
CA ALA A 503 -4.36 -41.54 33.94
C ALA A 503 -3.75 -40.14 33.73
N ARG A 504 -3.33 -39.47 34.82
CA ARG A 504 -2.51 -38.26 34.74
C ARG A 504 -1.13 -38.66 34.23
N LEU A 505 -0.76 -38.18 33.04
CA LEU A 505 0.60 -38.36 32.52
C LEU A 505 1.59 -37.70 33.50
N PRO A 506 2.69 -38.36 33.84
CA PRO A 506 3.77 -37.70 34.59
C PRO A 506 4.26 -36.51 33.77
N LEU A 507 4.24 -35.33 34.38
CA LEU A 507 4.72 -34.09 33.79
C LEU A 507 6.25 -34.10 33.86
N ASP A 508 6.94 -34.07 32.72
CA ASP A 508 8.35 -33.71 32.72
C ASP A 508 8.44 -32.18 32.85
N ASP A 509 8.78 -31.72 34.05
CA ASP A 509 8.91 -30.30 34.35
C ASP A 509 9.90 -29.58 33.44
N ARG A 510 10.81 -30.29 32.76
CA ARG A 510 11.75 -29.73 31.79
C ARG A 510 11.09 -29.41 30.45
N LEU A 511 9.97 -30.06 30.11
CA LEU A 511 9.19 -29.81 28.89
C LEU A 511 7.99 -28.87 29.13
N LEU A 512 7.87 -28.31 30.33
CA LEU A 512 6.75 -27.49 30.74
C LEU A 512 6.92 -26.05 30.23
N LEU A 513 6.06 -25.61 29.32
CA LEU A 513 6.00 -24.23 28.82
C LEU A 513 5.38 -23.30 29.86
N THR A 514 4.25 -23.67 30.47
CA THR A 514 3.52 -22.85 31.44
C THR A 514 2.86 -23.68 32.54
N MET A 515 2.66 -23.07 33.71
CA MET A 515 1.88 -23.65 34.80
C MET A 515 0.36 -23.46 34.61
N SER A 516 -0.06 -22.61 33.67
CA SER A 516 -1.48 -22.32 33.45
C SER A 516 -2.24 -23.56 32.96
N GLU A 517 -3.38 -23.85 33.58
CA GLU A 517 -4.24 -25.00 33.26
C GLU A 517 -5.54 -24.59 32.54
N THR A 518 -5.63 -23.35 32.03
CA THR A 518 -6.81 -22.91 31.30
C THR A 518 -6.95 -23.67 29.97
N ARG A 519 -8.17 -23.71 29.44
CA ARG A 519 -8.48 -24.38 28.16
C ARG A 519 -7.57 -23.90 27.02
N THR A 520 -7.16 -22.64 27.04
CA THR A 520 -6.27 -22.04 26.04
C THR A 520 -4.89 -22.68 26.04
N TRP A 521 -4.34 -22.97 27.23
CA TRP A 521 -2.95 -23.40 27.38
C TRP A 521 -2.79 -24.92 27.38
N ASN A 522 -3.85 -25.68 27.68
CA ASN A 522 -3.79 -27.14 27.81
C ASN A 522 -3.19 -27.88 26.61
N SER A 523 -3.33 -27.35 25.39
CA SER A 523 -2.77 -27.96 24.19
C SER A 523 -1.25 -27.78 24.05
N VAL A 524 -0.69 -26.71 24.61
CA VAL A 524 0.71 -26.25 24.43
C VAL A 524 1.49 -26.24 25.73
N ARG A 525 0.83 -26.55 26.87
CA ARG A 525 1.38 -26.46 28.22
C ARG A 525 2.66 -27.27 28.39
N VAL A 526 2.73 -28.46 27.79
CA VAL A 526 3.82 -29.43 27.96
C VAL A 526 4.16 -30.00 26.59
N GLY A 527 5.46 -30.14 26.32
CA GLY A 527 5.95 -30.76 25.09
C GLY A 527 5.49 -32.21 24.99
N LYS A 528 4.99 -32.60 23.82
CA LYS A 528 4.52 -33.96 23.55
C LYS A 528 5.45 -34.63 22.56
N ARG A 529 5.93 -35.83 22.92
CA ARG A 529 6.58 -36.69 21.94
C ARG A 529 5.53 -37.31 21.03
N LEU A 530 5.73 -37.19 19.73
CA LEU A 530 4.90 -37.76 18.68
C LEU A 530 5.75 -38.65 17.78
N ALA A 531 5.26 -39.85 17.51
CA ALA A 531 5.88 -40.78 16.57
C ALA A 531 5.92 -40.20 15.15
N PRO A 532 6.74 -40.76 14.24
CA PRO A 532 6.76 -40.37 12.84
C PRO A 532 5.36 -40.39 12.23
N PHE A 533 5.04 -39.35 11.47
CA PHE A 533 3.78 -39.23 10.76
C PHE A 533 4.05 -39.35 9.27
N ASN A 534 3.51 -40.40 8.65
CA ASN A 534 3.57 -40.62 7.21
C ASN A 534 2.17 -40.43 6.63
N PRO A 535 1.84 -39.23 6.10
CA PRO A 535 0.55 -38.97 5.51
C PRO A 535 0.28 -39.89 4.31
N GLY A 536 -0.98 -40.29 4.12
CA GLY A 536 -1.40 -41.01 2.91
C GLY A 536 -1.32 -40.12 1.65
N PRO A 537 -1.38 -40.71 0.45
CA PRO A 537 -1.40 -39.96 -0.80
C PRO A 537 -2.54 -38.93 -0.83
N GLY A 538 -2.24 -37.67 -1.16
CA GLY A 538 -3.23 -36.58 -1.23
C GLY A 538 -3.49 -35.84 0.09
N HIS A 539 -2.80 -36.18 1.19
CA HIS A 539 -2.86 -35.38 2.42
C HIS A 539 -2.11 -34.05 2.23
N ALA A 540 -2.62 -32.97 2.84
CA ALA A 540 -2.00 -31.64 2.75
C ALA A 540 -0.71 -31.47 3.59
N LEU A 541 -0.39 -32.44 4.45
CA LEU A 541 0.76 -32.37 5.36
C LEU A 541 1.92 -33.15 4.80
N GLN A 542 3.14 -32.71 5.07
CA GLN A 542 4.36 -33.42 4.72
C GLN A 542 4.66 -34.53 5.74
N PRO A 543 5.43 -35.57 5.36
CA PRO A 543 5.95 -36.54 6.31
C PRO A 543 6.74 -35.86 7.43
N LEU A 544 6.51 -36.28 8.68
CA LEU A 544 7.20 -35.76 9.86
C LEU A 544 7.95 -36.88 10.59
N PRO A 545 9.16 -36.61 11.11
CA PRO A 545 9.91 -37.58 11.91
C PRO A 545 9.32 -37.73 13.32
N ASP A 546 9.92 -38.63 14.11
CA ASP A 546 9.74 -38.66 15.57
C ASP A 546 10.21 -37.32 16.13
N ARG A 547 9.42 -36.72 17.02
CA ARG A 547 9.65 -35.33 17.46
C ARG A 547 9.01 -35.04 18.81
N VAL A 548 9.52 -34.03 19.51
CA VAL A 548 8.86 -33.41 20.66
C VAL A 548 8.36 -32.04 20.24
N THR A 549 7.06 -31.78 20.35
CA THR A 549 6.44 -30.53 19.88
C THR A 549 5.57 -29.90 20.95
N TRP A 550 5.50 -28.57 20.93
CA TRP A 550 4.57 -27.77 21.73
C TRP A 550 3.39 -27.29 20.91
N HIS A 551 3.23 -27.73 19.65
CA HIS A 551 2.17 -27.28 18.73
C HIS A 551 2.10 -25.77 18.53
N LEU A 552 3.24 -25.08 18.63
CA LEU A 552 3.34 -23.64 18.44
C LEU A 552 4.32 -23.34 17.31
N ARG A 553 4.06 -22.26 16.58
CA ARG A 553 4.96 -21.69 15.58
C ARG A 553 5.03 -20.18 15.74
N ARG A 554 6.22 -19.60 15.57
CA ARG A 554 6.40 -18.15 15.47
C ARG A 554 6.00 -17.66 14.08
N GLU A 555 4.95 -16.85 14.03
CA GLU A 555 4.30 -16.38 12.79
C GLU A 555 4.78 -15.00 12.34
N GLY A 556 5.36 -14.22 13.25
CA GLY A 556 5.89 -12.90 12.95
C GLY A 556 6.14 -12.09 14.20
N ARG A 557 6.28 -10.78 14.03
CA ARG A 557 6.60 -9.84 15.11
C ARG A 557 5.88 -8.51 14.92
N ILE A 558 5.23 -8.05 15.97
CA ILE A 558 4.72 -6.68 16.07
C ILE A 558 5.89 -5.75 16.37
N ARG A 559 6.09 -4.74 15.54
CA ARG A 559 7.20 -3.78 15.63
C ARG A 559 7.00 -2.78 16.77
N ALA A 560 8.09 -2.22 17.25
CA ALA A 560 8.04 -1.01 18.07
C ALA A 560 7.58 0.18 17.19
N PRO A 561 6.79 1.14 17.71
CA PRO A 561 6.43 1.32 19.12
C PRO A 561 5.23 0.46 19.58
N TYR A 562 4.53 -0.21 18.67
CA TYR A 562 3.29 -0.95 18.98
C TYR A 562 3.50 -2.06 20.00
N SER A 563 4.55 -2.88 19.88
CA SER A 563 4.86 -3.92 20.87
C SER A 563 5.21 -3.36 22.26
N SER A 564 5.84 -2.19 22.32
CA SER A 564 6.14 -1.49 23.58
C SER A 564 4.87 -0.97 24.24
N PHE A 565 3.94 -0.46 23.46
CA PHE A 565 2.61 -0.06 23.94
C PHE A 565 1.81 -1.24 24.51
N LEU A 566 1.88 -2.42 23.87
CA LEU A 566 1.24 -3.63 24.40
C LEU A 566 1.85 -4.08 25.73
N LEU A 567 3.19 -4.01 25.85
CA LEU A 567 3.89 -4.27 27.11
C LEU A 567 3.44 -3.31 28.21
N GLU A 568 3.38 -2.01 27.92
CA GLU A 568 2.92 -1.01 28.89
C GLU A 568 1.50 -1.31 29.40
N ARG A 569 0.59 -1.69 28.49
CA ARG A 569 -0.78 -2.09 28.87
C ARG A 569 -0.81 -3.35 29.75
N ALA A 570 -0.01 -4.36 29.42
CA ALA A 570 0.09 -5.57 30.23
C ALA A 570 0.63 -5.28 31.64
N LEU A 571 1.71 -4.50 31.73
CA LEU A 571 2.32 -4.11 33.01
C LEU A 571 1.37 -3.26 33.86
N LYS A 572 0.63 -2.33 33.25
CA LYS A 572 -0.39 -1.53 33.95
C LYS A 572 -1.51 -2.39 34.53
N MET A 573 -1.89 -3.47 33.86
CA MET A 573 -2.89 -4.41 34.38
C MET A 573 -2.33 -5.24 35.54
N LEU A 574 -1.08 -5.70 35.45
CA LEU A 574 -0.42 -6.46 36.51
C LEU A 574 -0.11 -5.61 37.75
N GLY A 575 0.17 -4.31 37.56
CA GLY A 575 0.47 -3.37 38.63
C GLY A 575 -0.76 -2.79 39.36
N ARG A 576 -1.96 -3.35 39.14
CA ARG A 576 -3.16 -2.90 39.86
C ARG A 576 -3.02 -3.19 41.35
N GLN A 577 -3.26 -2.18 42.18
CA GLN A 577 -3.32 -2.33 43.63
C GLN A 577 -4.60 -3.09 43.98
N ALA A 578 -4.45 -4.28 44.57
CA ALA A 578 -5.53 -4.91 45.31
C ALA A 578 -5.55 -4.25 46.69
N PHE A 579 -6.53 -3.39 46.93
CA PHE A 579 -6.85 -2.98 48.29
C PHE A 579 -7.62 -4.12 48.95
N ASP A 580 -7.30 -4.42 50.21
CA ASP A 580 -8.18 -5.26 51.02
C ASP A 580 -9.58 -4.64 51.00
N LEU A 581 -10.60 -5.47 50.79
CA LEU A 581 -11.98 -5.02 50.91
C LEU A 581 -12.17 -4.44 52.31
N ASP A 582 -12.63 -3.19 52.39
CA ASP A 582 -12.93 -2.56 53.67
C ASP A 582 -13.91 -3.44 54.45
N PHE A 583 -13.68 -3.60 55.76
CA PHE A 583 -14.46 -4.49 56.61
C PHE A 583 -15.92 -4.03 56.74
N THR A 584 -16.18 -2.77 56.43
CA THR A 584 -17.52 -2.20 56.33
C THR A 584 -18.01 -2.34 54.90
N LYS A 585 -18.90 -3.31 54.67
CA LYS A 585 -19.79 -3.34 53.51
C LYS A 585 -20.70 -2.11 53.58
N ASP A 586 -20.48 -1.15 52.69
CA ASP A 586 -21.56 -0.28 52.19
C ASP A 586 -22.00 -0.77 50.81
#